data_AF-A0A940UI26-F1
#
_entry.id   AF-A0A940UI26-F1
#
_cell.length_a   1.000
_cell.length_b   1.000
_cell.length_c   1.000
_cell.angle_alpha   90.00
_cell.angle_beta   90.00
_cell.angle_gamma   90.00
#
_symmetry.space_group_name_H-M   'P 1'
#
loop_
_entity.id
_entity.type
_entity.pdbx_description
1 polymer ?
#
loop_
_entity_poly.entity_id
_entity_poly.type
_entity_poly.pdbx_seq_one_letter_code
_entity_poly.pdbx_strand_id
1 'polypeptide(L)'
;RRLHEFSERDKKYAGWGLLFHDLGKAYTFSYDEAKGRVHFFYHERHSSEIAGKIMERLRFSVAEARSISTLIEQHMRLFLISNREATERATRRAVYKLEDLIPSLVLLTLLDMYGSSGGKENATTRQVKRRCREVLAAYDEWRREPLSRLVTGHDLLQLGFTEGAALGSVLSTIREKQIAGEMKVREEALSYARKALQEEQSQQTSGSDQSSVISEEQE
;
A
#
# COMPACT_ATOMS: atom_id res chain seq x y z
N ARG A 1 9.06 -17.57 23.18
CA ARG A 1 8.96 -18.09 21.79
C ARG A 1 9.48 -17.02 20.83
N ARG A 2 10.29 -17.40 19.84
CA ARG A 2 10.77 -16.50 18.77
C ARG A 2 9.56 -15.97 17.98
N LEU A 3 9.54 -14.68 17.66
CA LEU A 3 8.40 -14.01 17.01
C LEU A 3 8.19 -14.49 15.57
N HIS A 4 9.28 -14.61 14.82
CA HIS A 4 9.36 -15.06 13.44
C HIS A 4 10.83 -15.42 13.14
N GLU A 5 11.07 -16.22 12.12
CA GLU A 5 12.41 -16.46 11.59
C GLU A 5 12.67 -15.52 10.41
N PHE A 6 13.36 -14.42 10.68
CA PHE A 6 13.71 -13.43 9.66
C PHE A 6 14.92 -13.91 8.86
N SER A 7 14.79 -13.90 7.53
CA SER A 7 15.89 -14.21 6.62
C SER A 7 16.98 -13.14 6.64
N GLU A 8 18.14 -13.43 6.07
CA GLU A 8 19.20 -12.42 5.89
C GLU A 8 18.75 -11.25 5.00
N ARG A 9 17.91 -11.55 4.00
CA ARG A 9 17.28 -10.51 3.17
C ARG A 9 16.40 -9.60 4.02
N ASP A 10 15.59 -10.16 4.92
CA ASP A 10 14.71 -9.36 5.78
C ASP A 10 15.48 -8.42 6.68
N LYS A 11 16.55 -8.93 7.31
CA LYS A 11 17.43 -8.13 8.16
C LYS A 11 18.13 -7.04 7.36
N LYS A 12 18.66 -7.36 6.17
CA LYS A 12 19.31 -6.40 5.28
C LYS A 12 18.36 -5.27 4.91
N TYR A 13 17.15 -5.61 4.46
CA TYR A 13 16.18 -4.63 3.99
C TYR A 13 15.63 -3.77 5.14
N ALA A 14 15.32 -4.39 6.29
CA ALA A 14 14.93 -3.65 7.48
C ALA A 14 16.06 -2.74 7.99
N GLY A 15 17.32 -3.15 7.91
CA GLY A 15 18.47 -2.34 8.30
C GLY A 15 18.62 -1.07 7.46
N TRP A 16 18.56 -1.20 6.13
CA TRP A 16 18.57 -0.04 5.24
C TRP A 16 17.33 0.84 5.38
N GLY A 17 16.16 0.21 5.53
CA GLY A 17 14.92 0.92 5.82
C GLY A 17 15.04 1.74 7.10
N LEU A 18 15.59 1.16 8.17
CA LEU A 18 15.79 1.84 9.45
C LEU A 18 16.78 2.99 9.34
N LEU A 19 17.88 2.81 8.62
CA LEU A 19 18.87 3.88 8.42
C LEU A 19 18.28 5.09 7.68
N PHE A 20 17.32 4.88 6.77
CA PHE A 20 16.82 5.92 5.89
C PHE A 20 15.39 6.41 6.18
N HIS A 21 14.62 5.74 7.04
CA HIS A 21 13.18 5.99 7.17
C HIS A 21 12.80 7.44 7.54
N ASP A 22 13.70 8.15 8.22
CA ASP A 22 13.45 9.48 8.80
C ASP A 22 14.17 10.63 8.08
N LEU A 23 14.87 10.39 6.97
CA LEU A 23 15.61 11.42 6.23
C LEU A 23 14.72 12.61 5.80
N GLY A 24 13.44 12.36 5.58
CA GLY A 24 12.45 13.35 5.19
C GLY A 24 11.96 14.27 6.32
N LYS A 25 12.16 13.92 7.61
CA LYS A 25 11.59 14.68 8.74
C LYS A 25 11.98 16.15 8.71
N ALA A 26 13.24 16.45 8.41
CA ALA A 26 13.73 17.83 8.34
C ALA A 26 13.01 18.67 7.28
N TYR A 27 12.57 18.05 6.18
CA TYR A 27 11.88 18.73 5.07
C TYR A 27 10.37 18.86 5.31
N THR A 28 9.81 18.09 6.23
CA THR A 28 8.37 18.04 6.52
C THR A 28 8.00 18.58 7.90
N PHE A 29 8.96 19.21 8.59
CA PHE A 29 8.71 19.79 9.91
C PHE A 29 7.61 20.84 9.81
N SER A 30 6.59 20.71 10.64
CA SER A 30 5.58 21.74 10.85
C SER A 30 5.23 21.82 12.34
N TYR A 31 4.84 23.02 12.79
CA TYR A 31 4.45 23.27 14.17
C TYR A 31 3.01 23.80 14.20
N ASP A 32 2.14 23.10 14.92
CA ASP A 32 0.78 23.53 15.23
C ASP A 32 0.83 24.37 16.50
N GLU A 33 0.83 25.70 16.35
CA GLU A 33 0.85 26.65 17.47
C GLU A 33 -0.38 26.50 18.37
N ALA A 34 -1.56 26.23 17.80
CA ALA A 34 -2.80 26.11 18.56
C ALA A 34 -2.82 24.86 19.46
N LYS A 35 -2.15 23.78 19.05
CA LYS A 35 -2.05 22.54 19.84
C LYS A 35 -0.70 22.36 20.54
N GLY A 36 0.28 23.22 20.29
CA GLY A 36 1.65 23.10 20.80
C GLY A 36 2.34 21.81 20.35
N ARG A 37 2.11 21.36 19.10
CA ARG A 37 2.58 20.06 18.61
C ARG A 37 3.41 20.16 17.34
N VAL A 38 4.49 19.38 17.29
CA VAL A 38 5.28 19.19 16.08
C VAL A 38 4.69 18.05 15.25
N HIS A 39 4.66 18.25 13.94
CA HIS A 39 4.23 17.27 12.95
C HIS A 39 5.29 17.07 11.86
N PHE A 40 5.31 15.86 11.30
CA PHE A 40 6.16 15.44 10.19
C PHE A 40 5.30 14.74 9.13
N PHE A 41 4.28 15.43 8.65
CA PHE A 41 3.34 14.82 7.70
C PHE A 41 4.07 14.47 6.40
N TYR A 42 3.82 13.26 5.89
CA TYR A 42 4.37 12.76 4.63
C TYR A 42 5.91 12.57 4.61
N HIS A 43 6.57 12.59 5.77
CA HIS A 43 8.02 12.42 5.86
C HIS A 43 8.49 11.11 5.21
N GLU A 44 7.70 10.05 5.30
CA GLU A 44 8.00 8.75 4.70
C GLU A 44 8.20 8.82 3.18
N ARG A 45 7.46 9.68 2.49
CA ARG A 45 7.59 9.88 1.04
C ARG A 45 8.87 10.63 0.70
N HIS A 46 9.15 11.72 1.43
CA HIS A 46 10.39 12.46 1.27
C HIS A 46 11.62 11.61 1.61
N SER A 47 11.55 10.81 2.68
CA SER A 47 12.59 9.85 3.05
C SER A 47 12.86 8.85 1.93
N SER A 48 11.81 8.31 1.31
CA SER A 48 11.93 7.37 0.19
C SER A 48 12.63 7.98 -1.03
N GLU A 49 12.26 9.21 -1.39
CA GLU A 49 12.85 9.94 -2.52
C GLU A 49 14.34 10.24 -2.28
N ILE A 50 14.71 10.67 -1.06
CA ILE A 50 16.10 10.93 -0.69
C ILE A 50 16.89 9.60 -0.67
N ALA A 51 16.33 8.56 -0.06
CA ALA A 51 16.95 7.24 0.00
C ALA A 51 17.19 6.65 -1.40
N GLY A 52 16.26 6.84 -2.33
CA GLY A 52 16.42 6.42 -3.73
C GLY A 52 17.67 7.00 -4.37
N LYS A 53 17.89 8.32 -4.24
CA LYS A 53 19.09 9.00 -4.75
C LYS A 53 20.37 8.49 -4.09
N ILE A 54 20.32 8.21 -2.78
CA ILE A 54 21.47 7.66 -2.03
C ILE A 54 21.79 6.24 -2.53
N MET A 55 20.78 5.37 -2.64
CA MET A 55 20.95 3.99 -3.09
C MET A 55 21.42 3.90 -4.54
N GLU A 56 20.98 4.81 -5.41
CA GLU A 56 21.50 4.95 -6.78
C GLU A 56 23.01 5.27 -6.77
N ARG A 57 23.42 6.26 -5.97
CA ARG A 57 24.84 6.61 -5.80
C ARG A 57 25.67 5.46 -5.24
N LEU A 58 25.08 4.66 -4.33
CA LEU A 58 25.70 3.48 -3.74
C LEU A 58 25.60 2.22 -4.62
N ARG A 59 25.04 2.33 -5.83
CA ARG A 59 24.94 1.25 -6.84
C ARG A 59 24.14 0.03 -6.37
N PHE A 60 23.07 0.25 -5.61
CA PHE A 60 22.11 -0.82 -5.31
C PHE A 60 21.46 -1.33 -6.59
N SER A 61 21.08 -2.61 -6.61
CA SER A 61 20.24 -3.11 -7.70
C SER A 61 18.87 -2.42 -7.69
N VAL A 62 18.26 -2.26 -8.87
CA VAL A 62 16.94 -1.61 -9.03
C VAL A 62 15.88 -2.31 -8.16
N ALA A 63 15.91 -3.65 -8.11
CA ALA A 63 14.97 -4.43 -7.31
C ALA A 63 15.15 -4.20 -5.80
N GLU A 64 16.39 -4.12 -5.31
CA GLU A 64 16.67 -3.83 -3.90
C GLU A 64 16.27 -2.40 -3.53
N ALA A 65 16.67 -1.41 -4.33
CA ALA A 65 16.33 -0.02 -4.10
C ALA A 65 14.81 0.17 -4.04
N ARG A 66 14.06 -0.41 -5.00
CA ARG A 66 12.59 -0.38 -5.00
C ARG A 66 11.98 -1.00 -3.75
N SER A 67 12.52 -2.13 -3.29
CA SER A 67 12.04 -2.83 -2.10
C SER A 67 12.26 -2.00 -0.83
N ILE A 68 13.46 -1.43 -0.67
CA ILE A 68 13.83 -0.60 0.47
C ILE A 68 13.04 0.71 0.48
N SER A 69 12.91 1.39 -0.66
CA SER A 69 12.05 2.58 -0.80
C SER A 69 10.60 2.29 -0.41
N THR A 70 10.06 1.14 -0.85
CA THR A 70 8.70 0.72 -0.44
C THR A 70 8.58 0.53 1.07
N LEU A 71 9.59 -0.07 1.72
CA LEU A 71 9.63 -0.23 3.17
C LEU A 71 9.66 1.12 3.89
N ILE A 72 10.44 2.08 3.38
CA ILE A 72 10.52 3.44 3.92
C ILE A 72 9.16 4.12 3.80
N GLU A 73 8.50 4.09 2.64
CA GLU A 73 7.17 4.70 2.48
C GLU A 73 6.09 4.06 3.35
N GLN A 74 6.28 2.80 3.75
CA GLN A 74 5.30 2.05 4.54
C GLN A 74 5.70 1.90 6.01
N HIS A 75 6.80 2.49 6.48
CA HIS A 75 7.30 2.23 7.85
C HIS A 75 6.29 2.61 8.94
N MET A 76 5.50 3.67 8.73
CA MET A 76 4.43 4.09 9.65
C MET A 76 3.19 3.19 9.63
N ARG A 77 3.04 2.32 8.61
CA ARG A 77 1.82 1.56 8.34
C ARG A 77 1.37 0.74 9.53
N LEU A 78 2.31 0.00 10.16
CA LEU A 78 2.00 -0.87 11.28
C LEU A 78 1.64 -0.08 12.55
N PHE A 79 2.26 1.08 12.79
CA PHE A 79 1.86 1.97 13.88
C PHE A 79 0.43 2.50 13.69
N LEU A 80 0.09 2.94 12.47
CA LEU A 80 -1.23 3.47 12.14
C LEU A 80 -2.34 2.44 12.31
N ILE A 81 -2.13 1.20 11.85
CA ILE A 81 -3.10 0.12 12.06
C ILE A 81 -3.02 -0.46 13.48
N SER A 82 -2.00 -0.14 14.28
CA SER A 82 -1.98 -0.55 15.68
C SER A 82 -2.89 0.35 16.51
N ASN A 83 -2.92 1.66 16.25
CA ASN A 83 -3.62 2.64 17.09
C ASN A 83 -5.12 2.79 16.83
N ARG A 84 -5.62 2.31 15.69
CA ARG A 84 -7.06 2.33 15.38
C ARG A 84 -7.70 1.02 15.83
N GLU A 85 -9.03 0.97 15.91
CA GLU A 85 -9.79 -0.28 15.80
C GLU A 85 -9.58 -0.85 14.38
N ALA A 86 -8.35 -1.25 14.10
CA ALA A 86 -7.95 -1.62 12.77
C ALA A 86 -8.52 -2.99 12.49
N THR A 87 -9.51 -2.96 11.60
CA THR A 87 -10.19 -4.13 11.06
C THR A 87 -9.20 -5.10 10.47
N GLU A 88 -9.52 -6.39 10.55
CA GLU A 88 -8.82 -7.49 9.86
C GLU A 88 -8.50 -7.14 8.40
N ARG A 89 -9.41 -6.39 7.77
CA ARG A 89 -9.27 -5.82 6.44
C ARG A 89 -8.03 -4.93 6.24
N ALA A 90 -7.65 -4.10 7.21
CA ALA A 90 -6.45 -3.28 7.12
C ALA A 90 -5.17 -4.13 7.15
N THR A 91 -5.17 -5.18 7.99
CA THR A 91 -4.09 -6.17 8.06
C THR A 91 -3.97 -6.94 6.74
N ARG A 92 -5.07 -7.50 6.23
CA ARG A 92 -5.08 -8.20 4.92
C ARG A 92 -4.55 -7.31 3.81
N ARG A 93 -5.05 -6.07 3.69
CA ARG A 93 -4.54 -5.11 2.69
C ARG A 93 -3.04 -4.85 2.80
N ALA A 94 -2.49 -4.77 4.00
CA ALA A 94 -1.05 -4.60 4.17
C ALA A 94 -0.30 -5.83 3.63
N VAL A 95 -0.72 -7.03 4.03
CA VAL A 95 -0.11 -8.30 3.61
C VAL A 95 -0.14 -8.46 2.10
N TYR A 96 -1.29 -8.27 1.47
CA TYR A 96 -1.44 -8.43 0.02
C TYR A 96 -0.72 -7.38 -0.82
N LYS A 97 -0.53 -6.17 -0.28
CA LYS A 97 0.17 -5.10 -1.01
C LYS A 97 1.68 -5.21 -0.89
N LEU A 98 2.17 -5.74 0.23
CA LEU A 98 3.59 -5.79 0.55
C LEU A 98 4.20 -7.17 0.38
N GLU A 99 3.38 -8.21 0.33
CA GLU A 99 3.79 -9.57 -0.03
C GLU A 99 5.03 -9.99 0.79
N ASP A 100 6.12 -10.34 0.12
CA ASP A 100 7.37 -10.78 0.74
C ASP A 100 8.19 -9.68 1.44
N LEU A 101 7.70 -8.44 1.50
CA LEU A 101 8.27 -7.36 2.30
C LEU A 101 7.68 -7.32 3.72
N ILE A 102 6.62 -8.08 4.01
CA ILE A 102 5.99 -8.06 5.33
C ILE A 102 6.96 -8.39 6.48
N PRO A 103 7.79 -9.44 6.42
CA PRO A 103 8.72 -9.72 7.51
C PRO A 103 9.72 -8.57 7.71
N SER A 104 10.23 -7.99 6.63
CA SER A 104 11.11 -6.81 6.66
C SER A 104 10.43 -5.60 7.30
N LEU A 105 9.16 -5.32 6.94
CA LEU A 105 8.39 -4.21 7.52
C LEU A 105 8.13 -4.42 9.00
N VAL A 106 7.75 -5.64 9.41
CA VAL A 106 7.54 -5.97 10.82
C VAL A 106 8.82 -5.77 11.62
N LEU A 107 9.97 -6.23 11.09
CA LEU A 107 11.26 -6.04 11.74
C LEU A 107 11.60 -4.55 11.85
N LEU A 108 11.43 -3.78 10.78
CA LEU A 108 11.62 -2.32 10.75
C LEU A 108 10.77 -1.63 11.83
N THR A 109 9.47 -1.91 11.89
CA THR A 109 8.56 -1.34 12.89
C THR A 109 8.99 -1.67 14.32
N LEU A 110 9.44 -2.91 14.58
CA LEU A 110 9.87 -3.31 15.92
C LEU A 110 11.16 -2.60 16.34
N LEU A 111 12.09 -2.39 15.41
CA LEU A 111 13.34 -1.68 15.65
C LEU A 111 13.11 -0.18 15.90
N ASP A 112 12.30 0.46 15.06
CA ASP A 112 11.91 1.87 15.24
C ASP A 112 11.18 2.07 16.59
N MET A 113 10.18 1.23 16.88
CA MET A 113 9.46 1.26 18.15
C MET A 113 10.42 1.11 19.34
N TYR A 114 11.38 0.19 19.25
CA TYR A 114 12.35 -0.05 20.32
C TYR A 114 13.28 1.15 20.54
N GLY A 115 13.79 1.74 19.45
CA GLY A 115 14.62 2.95 19.50
C GLY A 115 13.86 4.14 20.11
N SER A 116 12.64 4.36 19.63
CA SER A 116 11.78 5.46 20.08
C SER A 116 11.29 5.31 21.53
N SER A 117 11.07 4.08 22.02
CA SER A 117 10.63 3.85 23.40
C SER A 117 11.76 3.68 24.42
N GLY A 118 13.02 3.64 23.96
CA GLY A 118 14.17 3.26 24.80
C GLY A 118 14.05 1.86 25.37
N GLY A 119 13.43 0.94 24.62
CA GLY A 119 13.14 -0.43 25.05
C GLY A 119 12.07 -0.57 26.14
N LYS A 120 11.45 0.52 26.59
CA LYS A 120 10.39 0.47 27.62
C LYS A 120 9.12 -0.14 27.05
N GLU A 121 8.45 -0.94 27.88
CA GLU A 121 7.18 -1.55 27.53
C GLU A 121 6.01 -0.78 28.15
N ASN A 122 5.13 -0.27 27.29
CA ASN A 122 3.90 0.42 27.67
C ASN A 122 2.70 -0.12 26.86
N ALA A 123 1.51 0.46 27.06
CA ALA A 123 0.30 0.03 26.37
C ALA A 123 0.45 0.08 24.84
N THR A 124 1.02 1.17 24.32
CA THR A 124 1.24 1.39 22.88
C THR A 124 2.24 0.37 22.31
N THR A 125 3.39 0.15 22.95
CA THR A 125 4.36 -0.84 22.45
C THR A 125 3.81 -2.25 22.48
N ARG A 126 3.00 -2.60 23.51
CA ARG A 126 2.33 -3.91 23.57
C ARG A 126 1.32 -4.07 22.44
N GLN A 127 0.58 -3.01 22.11
CA GLN A 127 -0.37 -2.98 21.00
C GLN A 127 0.33 -3.16 19.64
N VAL A 128 1.43 -2.47 19.40
CA VAL A 128 2.25 -2.62 18.19
C VAL A 128 2.82 -4.04 18.09
N LYS A 129 3.41 -4.58 19.16
CA LYS A 129 3.91 -5.97 19.18
C LYS A 129 2.79 -6.99 18.89
N ARG A 130 1.59 -6.78 19.42
CA ARG A 130 0.42 -7.64 19.14
C ARG A 130 0.04 -7.56 17.66
N ARG A 131 -0.07 -6.37 17.10
CA ARG A 131 -0.40 -6.18 15.69
C ARG A 131 0.68 -6.76 14.76
N CYS A 132 1.95 -6.67 15.11
CA CYS A 132 3.03 -7.34 14.38
C CYS A 132 2.84 -8.86 14.33
N ARG A 133 2.40 -9.49 15.43
CA ARG A 133 2.07 -10.93 15.45
C ARG A 133 0.90 -11.27 14.53
N GLU A 134 -0.17 -10.47 14.59
CA GLU A 134 -1.36 -10.64 13.75
C GLU A 134 -1.01 -10.52 12.25
N VAL A 135 -0.18 -9.55 11.90
CA VAL A 135 0.29 -9.34 10.52
C VAL A 135 1.17 -10.50 10.04
N LEU A 136 2.09 -10.99 10.87
CA LEU A 136 2.91 -12.16 10.54
C LEU A 136 2.06 -13.42 10.35
N ALA A 137 1.07 -13.64 11.21
CA ALA A 137 0.14 -14.77 11.06
C ALA A 137 -0.66 -14.70 9.75
N ALA A 138 -1.17 -13.51 9.41
CA ALA A 138 -1.87 -13.28 8.15
C ALA A 138 -0.94 -13.45 6.92
N TYR A 139 0.33 -13.09 7.05
CA TYR A 139 1.34 -13.35 6.02
C TYR A 139 1.65 -14.84 5.86
N ASP A 140 1.75 -15.59 6.95
CA ASP A 140 1.95 -17.04 6.90
C ASP A 140 0.74 -17.78 6.28
N GLU A 141 -0.48 -17.26 6.46
CA GLU A 141 -1.68 -17.71 5.75
C GLU A 141 -1.61 -17.38 4.26
N TRP A 142 -1.33 -16.11 3.92
CA TRP A 142 -1.18 -15.65 2.53
C TRP A 142 -0.14 -16.45 1.74
N ARG A 143 1.01 -16.77 2.33
CA ARG A 143 2.05 -17.59 1.68
C ARG A 143 1.60 -19.01 1.38
N ARG A 144 0.77 -19.59 2.24
CA ARG A 144 0.26 -20.96 2.06
C ARG A 144 -0.82 -21.01 1.00
N GLU A 145 -1.67 -20.00 0.97
CA GLU A 145 -2.80 -19.92 0.03
C GLU A 145 -2.95 -18.48 -0.48
N PRO A 146 -2.19 -18.10 -1.52
CA PRO A 146 -2.31 -16.77 -2.11
C PRO A 146 -3.70 -16.58 -2.72
N LEU A 147 -4.36 -15.44 -2.45
CA LEU A 147 -5.63 -15.12 -3.11
C LEU A 147 -5.47 -15.11 -4.63
N SER A 148 -6.03 -16.11 -5.30
CA SER A 148 -6.15 -16.17 -6.76
C SER A 148 -6.94 -14.98 -7.29
N ARG A 149 -6.74 -14.56 -8.54
CA ARG A 149 -7.55 -13.47 -9.11
C ARG A 149 -8.96 -13.99 -9.42
N LEU A 150 -10.00 -13.23 -9.07
CA LEU A 150 -11.38 -13.59 -9.40
C LEU A 150 -11.66 -13.52 -10.90
N VAL A 151 -11.04 -12.55 -11.57
CA VAL A 151 -11.14 -12.29 -13.01
C VAL A 151 -9.80 -11.84 -13.57
N THR A 152 -9.66 -11.97 -14.87
CA THR A 152 -8.48 -11.64 -15.68
C THR A 152 -8.81 -10.53 -16.68
N GLY A 153 -7.79 -9.97 -17.32
CA GLY A 153 -8.00 -9.01 -18.42
C GLY A 153 -8.80 -9.63 -19.58
N HIS A 154 -8.58 -10.91 -19.87
CA HIS A 154 -9.33 -11.63 -20.90
C HIS A 154 -10.83 -11.67 -20.60
N ASP A 155 -11.21 -11.88 -19.33
CA ASP A 155 -12.61 -11.86 -18.91
C ASP A 155 -13.26 -10.49 -19.18
N LEU A 156 -12.53 -9.40 -18.91
CA LEU A 156 -13.04 -8.04 -19.16
C LEU A 156 -13.11 -7.73 -20.66
N LEU A 157 -12.13 -8.17 -21.46
CA LEU A 157 -12.20 -8.03 -22.92
C LEU A 157 -13.43 -8.75 -23.50
N GLN A 158 -13.76 -9.95 -23.02
CA GLN A 158 -14.97 -10.67 -23.42
C GLN A 158 -16.27 -9.94 -23.02
N LEU A 159 -16.24 -9.10 -21.98
CA LEU A 159 -17.37 -8.26 -21.59
C LEU A 159 -17.54 -7.01 -22.48
N GLY A 160 -16.55 -6.71 -23.34
CA GLY A 160 -16.59 -5.56 -24.25
C GLY A 160 -15.70 -4.39 -23.82
N PHE A 161 -14.81 -4.56 -22.83
CA PHE A 161 -13.76 -3.57 -22.58
C PHE A 161 -12.76 -3.54 -23.74
N THR A 162 -12.20 -2.37 -24.03
CA THR A 162 -11.03 -2.21 -24.89
C THR A 162 -9.74 -2.25 -24.07
N GLU A 163 -8.62 -2.56 -24.71
CA GLU A 163 -7.32 -2.47 -24.07
C GLU A 163 -7.01 -1.00 -23.72
N GLY A 164 -6.65 -0.75 -22.45
CA GLY A 164 -6.33 0.60 -22.01
C GLY A 164 -6.39 0.79 -20.50
N ALA A 165 -6.22 2.06 -20.09
CA ALA A 165 -6.17 2.46 -18.69
C ALA A 165 -7.47 2.13 -17.92
N ALA A 166 -8.63 2.22 -18.59
CA ALA A 166 -9.93 1.90 -17.99
C ALA A 166 -10.02 0.43 -17.54
N LEU A 167 -9.66 -0.52 -18.43
CA LEU A 167 -9.59 -1.94 -18.11
C LEU A 167 -8.65 -2.20 -16.92
N GLY A 168 -7.46 -1.59 -16.93
CA GLY A 168 -6.49 -1.71 -15.84
C GLY A 168 -7.03 -1.17 -14.50
N SER A 169 -7.73 -0.04 -14.54
CA SER A 169 -8.37 0.58 -13.36
C SER A 169 -9.45 -0.32 -12.76
N VAL A 170 -10.30 -0.92 -13.60
CA VAL A 170 -11.36 -1.85 -13.15
C VAL A 170 -10.74 -3.12 -12.54
N LEU A 171 -9.72 -3.72 -13.19
CA LEU A 171 -8.99 -4.86 -12.63
C LEU A 171 -8.35 -4.53 -11.27
N SER A 172 -7.72 -3.36 -11.15
CA SER A 172 -7.12 -2.89 -9.90
C SER A 172 -8.17 -2.76 -8.81
N THR A 173 -9.30 -2.14 -9.12
CA THR A 173 -10.38 -1.94 -8.15
C THR A 173 -11.00 -3.26 -7.70
N ILE A 174 -11.25 -4.19 -8.63
CA ILE A 174 -11.69 -5.55 -8.31
C ILE A 174 -10.69 -6.23 -7.38
N ARG A 175 -9.39 -6.13 -7.69
CA ARG A 175 -8.34 -6.73 -6.86
C ARG A 175 -8.31 -6.12 -5.46
N GLU A 176 -8.47 -4.81 -5.33
CA GLU A 176 -8.54 -4.13 -4.03
C GLU A 176 -9.76 -4.57 -3.21
N LYS A 177 -10.93 -4.67 -3.84
CA LYS A 177 -12.17 -5.16 -3.21
C LYS A 177 -12.03 -6.62 -2.77
N GLN A 178 -11.35 -7.44 -3.58
CA GLN A 178 -11.07 -8.82 -3.26
C GLN A 178 -10.15 -8.95 -2.05
N ILE A 179 -9.03 -8.23 -2.04
CA ILE A 179 -8.08 -8.18 -0.91
C ILE A 179 -8.78 -7.71 0.38
N ALA A 180 -9.71 -6.78 0.23
CA ALA A 180 -10.53 -6.27 1.32
C ALA A 180 -11.60 -7.26 1.82
N GLY A 181 -11.83 -8.38 1.14
CA GLY A 181 -12.91 -9.33 1.45
C GLY A 181 -14.31 -8.81 1.12
N GLU A 182 -14.43 -7.71 0.38
CA GLU A 182 -15.72 -7.18 -0.12
C GLU A 182 -16.23 -7.97 -1.32
N MET A 183 -15.33 -8.68 -2.00
CA MET A 183 -15.62 -9.44 -3.20
C MET A 183 -14.94 -10.80 -3.07
N LYS A 184 -15.71 -11.87 -3.14
CA LYS A 184 -15.25 -13.23 -2.81
C LYS A 184 -15.37 -14.19 -3.97
N VAL A 185 -16.30 -13.94 -4.90
CA VAL A 185 -16.60 -14.84 -6.01
C VAL A 185 -16.53 -14.14 -7.36
N ARG A 186 -16.29 -14.92 -8.42
CA ARG A 186 -16.09 -14.43 -9.79
C ARG A 186 -17.31 -13.65 -10.30
N GLU A 187 -18.51 -14.09 -9.92
CA GLU A 187 -19.78 -13.49 -10.32
C GLU A 187 -19.91 -12.04 -9.83
N GLU A 188 -19.49 -11.76 -8.60
CA GLU A 188 -19.48 -10.40 -8.04
C GLU A 188 -18.51 -9.49 -8.81
N ALA A 189 -17.34 -10.02 -9.18
CA ALA A 189 -16.33 -9.30 -9.95
C ALA A 189 -16.83 -8.96 -11.37
N LEU A 190 -17.45 -9.92 -12.05
CA LEU A 190 -18.04 -9.69 -13.37
C LEU A 190 -19.22 -8.72 -13.31
N SER A 191 -20.05 -8.81 -12.28
CA SER A 191 -21.16 -7.87 -12.06
C SER A 191 -20.65 -6.44 -11.89
N TYR A 192 -19.59 -6.26 -11.08
CA TYR A 192 -18.94 -4.97 -10.92
C TYR A 192 -18.35 -4.45 -12.25
N ALA A 193 -17.63 -5.30 -12.99
CA ALA A 193 -17.04 -4.93 -14.27
C ALA A 193 -18.09 -4.48 -15.30
N ARG A 194 -19.23 -5.17 -15.38
CA ARG A 194 -20.34 -4.77 -16.27
C ARG A 194 -20.91 -3.39 -15.94
N LYS A 195 -21.07 -3.08 -14.64
CA LYS A 195 -21.53 -1.75 -14.21
C LYS A 195 -20.53 -0.66 -14.60
N ALA A 196 -19.24 -0.89 -14.33
CA ALA A 196 -18.19 0.05 -14.69
C ALA A 196 -18.14 0.31 -16.21
N LEU A 197 -18.34 -0.72 -17.04
CA LEU A 197 -18.39 -0.58 -18.49
C LEU A 197 -19.58 0.28 -18.96
N GLN A 198 -20.75 0.11 -18.35
CA GLN A 198 -21.94 0.91 -18.68
C GLN A 198 -21.74 2.38 -18.30
N GLU A 199 -21.11 2.65 -17.15
CA GLU A 199 -20.78 4.00 -16.70
C GLU A 199 -19.79 4.68 -17.65
N GLU A 200 -18.77 3.96 -18.12
CA GLU A 200 -17.80 4.46 -19.11
C GLU A 200 -18.47 4.79 -20.45
N GLN A 201 -19.33 3.90 -20.96
CA GLN A 201 -20.08 4.13 -22.20
C GLN A 201 -21.05 5.31 -22.09
N SER A 202 -21.67 5.50 -20.91
CA SER A 202 -22.59 6.63 -20.66
C SER A 202 -21.87 7.98 -20.56
N GLN A 203 -20.62 7.98 -20.07
CA GLN A 203 -19.78 9.18 -20.03
C GLN A 203 -19.25 9.57 -21.41
N GLN A 204 -19.02 8.58 -22.30
CA GLN A 204 -18.60 8.84 -23.68
C GLN A 204 -19.74 9.38 -24.54
N THR A 205 -20.99 8.90 -24.36
CA THR A 205 -22.16 9.42 -25.09
C THR A 205 -22.61 10.81 -24.64
N SER A 206 -22.46 11.15 -23.35
CA SER A 206 -22.78 12.49 -22.84
C SER A 206 -21.72 13.56 -23.18
N GLY A 207 -20.48 13.16 -23.45
CA GLY A 207 -19.41 14.06 -23.92
C GLY A 207 -19.46 14.38 -25.42
N SER A 208 -20.06 13.51 -26.24
CA SER A 208 -20.21 13.75 -27.69
C SER A 208 -21.32 14.74 -28.02
N ASP A 209 -22.38 14.83 -27.22
CA ASP A 209 -23.51 15.74 -27.44
C ASP A 209 -23.17 17.22 -27.21
N GLN A 210 -22.08 17.55 -26.51
CA GLN A 210 -21.62 18.94 -26.37
C GLN A 210 -20.71 19.42 -27.51
N SER A 211 -20.21 18.51 -28.34
CA SER A 211 -19.31 18.86 -29.45
C SER A 211 -20.05 19.11 -30.78
N SER A 212 -21.31 18.67 -30.90
CA SER A 212 -22.16 18.88 -32.08
C SER A 212 -22.91 20.21 -32.08
N VAL A 213 -22.96 20.93 -30.95
CA VAL A 213 -23.73 22.20 -30.84
C VAL A 213 -22.88 23.44 -31.22
N ILE A 214 -21.55 23.32 -31.34
CA ILE A 214 -20.67 24.48 -31.62
C ILE A 214 -20.42 24.69 -33.14
N SER A 215 -20.86 23.76 -33.99
CA SER A 215 -20.62 23.84 -35.45
C SER A 215 -21.74 24.49 -36.28
N GLU A 216 -22.85 24.94 -35.69
CA GLU A 216 -23.98 25.54 -36.44
C GLU A 216 -24.16 27.07 -36.26
N GLU A 217 -23.29 27.77 -35.54
CA GLU A 217 -23.38 29.25 -35.37
C GLU A 217 -22.33 30.06 -36.17
N GLN A 218 -21.69 29.47 -37.18
CA GLN A 218 -20.80 30.20 -38.10
C GLN A 218 -21.11 29.90 -39.56
N GLU A 219 -22.29 30.35 -40.03
CA GLU A 219 -22.51 30.69 -41.43
C GLU A 219 -23.45 31.90 -41.57
#